data_AF-A0A925B6C0-F1
#
_entry.id   AF-A0A925B6C0-F1
#
_cell.length_a   1.000
_cell.length_b   1.000
_cell.length_c   1.000
_cell.angle_alpha   90.00
_cell.angle_beta   90.00
_cell.angle_gamma   90.00
#
_symmetry.space_group_name_H-M   'P 1'
#
loop_
_entity.id
_entity.type
_entity.pdbx_description
1 polymer ?
#
loop_
_entity_poly.entity_id
_entity_poly.type
_entity_poly.pdbx_seq_one_letter_code
_entity_poly.pdbx_strand_id
1 'polypeptide(L)'
;MIRTVFQPIKRLLPRGLLGRSLLIVLVPLVALQAVAFTFFYGSHLDVVSRRLSGSIAGEVAQTIALLERYPGEAAWILRTGWLQYEVPMRLVPGGELVPSTHVNLLGPMDDDLQSALQMKVRRPFTMDWTTDSRAVLVRVQLPDGVLEVEAPRKRLYATTIYLFVLWVVGTALLLFGVAFLFLRNQVRAIRRLAEAAEAFGMGRDRGPIKPEGATEVRQAGAAFNRMQERILRFLSQRTEMLAGVSHDLRTPLTRLRLALAV
;
A
#
# COMPACT_ATOMS: atom_id res chain seq x y z
N MET A 1 -3.18 32.25 -6.00
CA MET A 1 -3.81 31.10 -6.66
C MET A 1 -3.61 29.75 -5.93
N ILE A 2 -2.61 29.59 -5.05
CA ILE A 2 -2.32 28.34 -4.31
C ILE A 2 -3.29 28.04 -3.14
N ARG A 3 -4.05 29.03 -2.66
CA ARG A 3 -4.91 28.89 -1.46
C ARG A 3 -6.18 28.05 -1.66
N THR A 4 -6.66 27.90 -2.90
CA THR A 4 -7.98 27.33 -3.19
C THR A 4 -7.97 25.80 -3.30
N VAL A 5 -6.83 25.20 -3.66
CA VAL A 5 -6.68 23.75 -3.83
C VAL A 5 -6.62 23.00 -2.48
N PHE A 6 -6.19 23.65 -1.40
CA PHE A 6 -6.01 23.01 -0.08
C PHE A 6 -7.27 23.00 0.82
N GLN A 7 -8.35 23.69 0.44
CA GLN A 7 -9.60 23.73 1.21
C GLN A 7 -10.32 22.36 1.34
N PRO A 8 -10.49 21.56 0.27
CA PRO A 8 -11.13 20.25 0.40
C PRO A 8 -10.28 19.24 1.19
N ILE A 9 -8.94 19.32 1.08
CA ILE A 9 -8.01 18.43 1.78
C ILE A 9 -8.12 18.59 3.32
N LYS A 10 -8.33 19.82 3.81
CA LYS A 10 -8.46 20.09 5.26
C LYS A 10 -9.68 19.43 5.91
N ARG A 11 -10.72 19.04 5.15
CA ARG A 11 -11.91 18.35 5.70
C ARG A 11 -11.72 16.84 5.85
N LEU A 12 -10.87 16.22 5.05
CA LEU A 12 -10.51 14.80 5.17
C LEU A 12 -9.39 14.53 6.18
N LEU A 13 -8.61 15.56 6.54
CA LEU A 13 -7.49 15.40 7.48
C LEU A 13 -8.01 15.16 8.91
N PRO A 14 -7.59 14.07 9.57
CA PRO A 14 -7.89 13.83 10.98
C PRO A 14 -7.42 15.02 11.83
N ARG A 15 -8.23 15.36 12.83
CA ARG A 15 -7.96 16.50 13.72
C ARG A 15 -6.85 16.22 14.75
N GLY A 16 -6.63 14.95 15.09
CA GLY A 16 -5.60 14.53 16.04
C GLY A 16 -4.19 14.55 15.46
N LEU A 17 -3.20 14.90 16.30
CA LEU A 17 -1.78 14.89 15.94
C LEU A 17 -1.32 13.55 15.35
N LEU A 18 -1.75 12.42 15.94
CA LEU A 18 -1.40 11.09 15.44
C LEU A 18 -1.86 10.86 14.01
N GLY A 19 -3.13 11.19 13.70
CA GLY A 19 -3.65 10.99 12.35
C GLY A 19 -2.95 11.86 11.31
N ARG A 20 -2.63 13.11 11.67
CA ARG A 20 -1.89 14.01 10.76
C ARG A 20 -0.49 13.51 10.49
N SER A 21 0.26 13.18 11.53
CA SER A 21 1.63 12.71 11.35
C SER A 21 1.68 11.35 10.66
N LEU A 22 0.67 10.49 10.86
CA LEU A 22 0.58 9.21 10.17
C LEU A 22 0.33 9.42 8.67
N LEU A 23 -0.52 10.37 8.29
CA LEU A 23 -0.73 10.71 6.88
C LEU A 23 0.50 11.30 6.22
N ILE A 24 1.29 12.11 6.94
CA ILE A 24 2.56 12.65 6.41
C ILE A 24 3.52 11.51 6.01
N VAL A 25 3.49 10.37 6.70
CA VAL A 25 4.32 9.21 6.37
C VAL A 25 3.63 8.29 5.35
N LEU A 26 2.33 8.05 5.51
CA LEU A 26 1.57 7.12 4.69
C LEU A 26 1.40 7.61 3.26
N VAL A 27 1.17 8.91 3.05
CA VAL A 27 0.91 9.46 1.71
C VAL A 27 2.12 9.29 0.78
N PRO A 28 3.35 9.70 1.15
CA PRO A 28 4.53 9.45 0.33
C PRO A 28 4.80 7.97 0.12
N LEU A 29 4.58 7.13 1.15
CA LEU A 29 4.75 5.69 1.06
C LEU A 29 3.82 5.08 0.00
N VAL A 30 2.52 5.39 0.08
CA VAL A 30 1.51 4.91 -0.88
C VAL A 30 1.80 5.47 -2.28
N ALA A 31 2.21 6.74 -2.40
CA ALA A 31 2.58 7.32 -3.68
C ALA A 31 3.78 6.59 -4.31
N LEU A 32 4.83 6.32 -3.54
CA LEU A 32 5.99 5.54 -3.99
C LEU A 32 5.58 4.14 -4.47
N GLN A 33 4.69 3.48 -3.73
CA GLN A 33 4.18 2.16 -4.11
C GLN A 33 3.32 2.19 -5.36
N ALA A 34 2.47 3.22 -5.52
CA ALA A 34 1.70 3.43 -6.73
C ALA A 34 2.63 3.62 -7.94
N VAL A 35 3.70 4.42 -7.80
CA VAL A 35 4.70 4.58 -8.84
C VAL A 35 5.38 3.25 -9.16
N ALA A 36 5.88 2.53 -8.16
CA ALA A 36 6.50 1.22 -8.36
C ALA A 36 5.55 0.23 -9.06
N PHE A 37 4.27 0.23 -8.66
CA PHE A 37 3.23 -0.59 -9.28
C PHE A 37 3.00 -0.20 -10.75
N THR A 38 2.90 1.09 -11.07
CA THR A 38 2.75 1.55 -12.46
C THR A 38 3.94 1.17 -13.33
N PHE A 39 5.16 1.29 -12.81
CA PHE A 39 6.35 0.87 -13.55
C PHE A 39 6.37 -0.64 -13.77
N PHE A 40 6.04 -1.44 -12.76
CA PHE A 40 6.02 -2.89 -12.91
C PHE A 40 4.95 -3.34 -13.91
N TYR A 41 3.71 -2.84 -13.75
CA TYR A 41 2.60 -3.21 -14.63
C TYR A 41 2.82 -2.70 -16.06
N GLY A 42 3.25 -1.46 -16.24
CA GLY A 42 3.39 -0.85 -17.57
C GLY A 42 4.73 -1.12 -18.28
N SER A 43 5.75 -1.69 -17.62
CA SER A 43 7.02 -1.99 -18.30
C SER A 43 7.41 -3.46 -18.21
N HIS A 44 7.29 -4.09 -17.04
CA HIS A 44 7.71 -5.47 -16.88
C HIS A 44 6.69 -6.45 -17.47
N LEU A 45 5.40 -6.24 -17.20
CA LEU A 45 4.37 -7.15 -17.69
C LEU A 45 4.22 -7.07 -19.20
N ASP A 46 4.25 -5.89 -19.79
CA ASP A 46 4.19 -5.74 -21.25
C ASP A 46 5.36 -6.46 -21.95
N VAL A 47 6.58 -6.32 -21.42
CA VAL A 47 7.76 -6.98 -22.03
C VAL A 47 7.68 -8.50 -21.90
N VAL A 48 7.28 -9.01 -20.72
CA VAL A 48 7.18 -10.45 -20.49
C VAL A 48 6.01 -11.03 -21.30
N SER A 49 4.85 -10.38 -21.28
CA SER A 49 3.67 -10.72 -22.07
C SER A 49 4.01 -10.83 -23.55
N ARG A 50 4.61 -9.79 -24.15
CA ARG A 50 5.05 -9.82 -25.56
C ARG A 50 5.99 -10.97 -25.88
N ARG A 51 6.92 -11.31 -24.98
CA ARG A 51 7.83 -12.45 -25.17
C ARG A 51 7.10 -13.79 -25.11
N LEU A 52 6.22 -13.98 -24.12
CA LEU A 52 5.45 -15.22 -23.94
C LEU A 52 4.47 -15.42 -25.09
N SER A 53 3.69 -14.39 -25.42
CA SER A 53 2.81 -14.34 -26.58
C SER A 53 3.57 -14.57 -27.89
N GLY A 54 4.76 -13.97 -28.03
CA GLY A 54 5.65 -14.19 -29.15
C GLY A 54 6.15 -15.64 -29.26
N SER A 55 6.40 -16.33 -28.14
CA SER A 55 6.78 -17.76 -28.12
C SER A 55 5.64 -18.61 -28.64
N ILE A 56 4.45 -18.49 -28.05
CA ILE A 56 3.27 -19.29 -28.43
C ILE A 56 2.88 -19.04 -29.89
N ALA A 57 2.82 -17.77 -30.32
CA ALA A 57 2.53 -17.46 -31.73
C ALA A 57 3.62 -17.99 -32.68
N GLY A 58 4.87 -18.07 -32.23
CA GLY A 58 5.97 -18.70 -32.97
C GLY A 58 5.80 -20.21 -33.10
N GLU A 59 5.47 -20.88 -32.00
CA GLU A 59 5.21 -22.33 -31.94
C GLU A 59 4.02 -22.71 -32.85
N VAL A 60 2.94 -21.92 -32.81
CA VAL A 60 1.77 -22.11 -33.69
C VAL A 60 2.14 -21.91 -35.16
N ALA A 61 2.81 -20.80 -35.49
CA ALA A 61 3.21 -20.52 -36.88
C ALA A 61 4.18 -21.58 -37.42
N GLN A 62 5.13 -22.06 -36.61
CA GLN A 62 6.04 -23.14 -36.99
C GLN A 62 5.28 -24.45 -37.23
N THR A 63 4.32 -24.78 -36.37
CA THR A 63 3.51 -26.00 -36.52
C THR A 63 2.69 -25.93 -37.80
N ILE A 64 2.05 -24.80 -38.08
CA ILE A 64 1.33 -24.58 -39.35
C ILE A 64 2.26 -24.73 -40.55
N ALA A 65 3.45 -24.15 -40.52
CA ALA A 65 4.42 -24.27 -41.61
C ALA A 65 4.88 -25.72 -41.84
N LEU A 66 5.02 -26.51 -40.78
CA LEU A 66 5.32 -27.95 -40.88
C LEU A 66 4.14 -28.75 -41.45
N LEU A 67 2.92 -28.45 -41.02
CA LEU A 67 1.70 -29.09 -41.54
C LEU A 67 1.50 -28.79 -43.03
N GLU A 68 1.74 -27.54 -43.47
CA GLU A 68 1.65 -27.16 -44.88
C GLU A 68 2.74 -27.85 -45.72
N ARG A 69 3.94 -28.05 -45.16
CA ARG A 69 5.06 -28.67 -45.89
C ARG A 69 4.99 -30.20 -45.92
N TYR A 70 4.39 -30.83 -44.90
CA TYR A 70 4.32 -32.28 -44.73
C TYR A 70 2.90 -32.73 -44.33
N PRO A 71 1.88 -32.55 -45.19
CA PRO A 71 0.48 -32.80 -44.85
C PRO A 71 0.20 -34.28 -44.47
N GLY A 72 0.96 -35.23 -45.04
CA GLY A 72 0.82 -36.66 -44.73
C GLY A 72 1.28 -37.07 -43.32
N GLU A 73 2.02 -36.20 -42.62
CA GLU A 73 2.57 -36.47 -41.29
C GLU A 73 1.88 -35.66 -40.18
N ALA A 74 0.70 -35.08 -40.47
CA ALA A 74 -0.01 -34.18 -39.56
C ALA A 74 -0.20 -34.76 -38.14
N ALA A 75 -0.56 -36.04 -38.02
CA ALA A 75 -0.73 -36.69 -36.73
C ALA A 75 0.58 -36.78 -35.93
N TRP A 76 1.71 -37.02 -36.60
CA TRP A 76 3.02 -37.06 -35.95
C TRP A 76 3.48 -35.65 -35.55
N ILE A 77 3.26 -34.65 -36.41
CA ILE A 77 3.60 -33.25 -36.13
C ILE A 77 2.83 -32.73 -34.92
N LEU A 78 1.51 -32.95 -34.88
CA LEU A 78 0.66 -32.51 -33.77
C LEU A 78 1.01 -33.23 -32.45
N ARG A 79 1.27 -34.54 -32.51
CA ARG A 79 1.69 -35.32 -31.33
C ARG A 79 3.07 -34.93 -30.81
N THR A 80 4.01 -34.65 -31.71
CA THR A 80 5.37 -34.22 -31.34
C THR A 80 5.34 -32.80 -30.79
N GLY A 81 4.57 -31.91 -31.42
CA GLY A 81 4.33 -30.55 -30.94
C GLY A 81 3.71 -30.53 -29.54
N TRP A 82 2.73 -31.41 -29.27
CA TRP A 82 2.18 -31.58 -27.93
C TRP A 82 3.26 -31.92 -26.89
N LEU A 83 4.11 -32.91 -27.19
CA LEU A 83 5.10 -33.43 -26.23
C LEU A 83 6.26 -32.46 -26.00
N GLN A 84 6.63 -31.67 -26.99
CA GLN A 84 7.75 -30.72 -26.87
C GLN A 84 7.31 -29.35 -26.35
N TYR A 85 6.13 -28.86 -26.73
CA TYR A 85 5.70 -27.51 -26.42
C TYR A 85 4.69 -27.46 -25.26
N GLU A 86 4.16 -28.60 -24.79
CA GLU A 86 3.07 -28.65 -23.81
C GLU A 86 1.85 -27.80 -24.24
N VAL A 87 1.68 -27.60 -25.55
CA VAL A 87 0.53 -26.93 -26.16
C VAL A 87 -0.27 -27.99 -26.89
N PRO A 88 -1.39 -28.42 -26.31
CA PRO A 88 -2.36 -29.22 -27.02
C PRO A 88 -2.73 -28.65 -28.37
N MET A 89 -2.57 -29.43 -29.44
CA MET A 89 -3.03 -29.04 -30.77
C MET A 89 -3.82 -30.18 -31.40
N ARG A 90 -4.97 -29.82 -31.99
CA ARG A 90 -5.86 -30.75 -32.68
C ARG A 90 -6.30 -30.14 -34.00
N LEU A 91 -6.22 -30.92 -35.06
CA LEU A 91 -6.81 -30.55 -36.35
C LEU A 91 -8.24 -31.08 -36.42
N VAL A 92 -9.19 -30.20 -36.70
CA VAL A 92 -10.59 -30.54 -36.97
C VAL A 92 -10.82 -30.45 -38.48
N PRO A 93 -10.85 -31.59 -39.21
CA PRO A 93 -10.98 -31.59 -40.66
C PRO A 93 -12.31 -30.98 -41.11
N GLY A 94 -12.29 -30.14 -42.15
CA GLY A 94 -13.51 -29.53 -42.72
C GLY A 94 -14.28 -28.58 -41.79
N GLY A 95 -13.71 -28.19 -40.65
CA GLY A 95 -14.28 -27.15 -39.80
C GLY A 95 -14.17 -25.76 -40.43
N GLU A 96 -15.11 -24.88 -40.09
CA GLU A 96 -15.02 -23.44 -40.33
C GLU A 96 -14.82 -22.71 -39.00
N LEU A 97 -14.12 -21.58 -39.05
CA LEU A 97 -13.96 -20.70 -37.89
C LEU A 97 -15.32 -20.20 -37.39
N VAL A 98 -15.63 -20.52 -36.14
CA VAL A 98 -16.74 -19.91 -35.41
C VAL A 98 -16.28 -18.54 -34.89
N PRO A 99 -16.97 -17.44 -35.24
CA PRO A 99 -16.64 -16.12 -34.70
C PRO A 99 -16.70 -16.13 -33.17
N SER A 100 -15.58 -15.80 -32.51
CA SER A 100 -15.55 -15.61 -31.06
C SER A 100 -15.61 -14.13 -30.73
N THR A 101 -16.44 -13.74 -29.77
CA THR A 101 -16.42 -12.36 -29.25
C THR A 101 -15.11 -12.11 -28.53
N HIS A 102 -14.37 -11.10 -28.97
CA HIS A 102 -13.20 -10.62 -28.25
C HIS A 102 -13.68 -9.98 -26.94
N VAL A 103 -13.28 -10.55 -25.80
CA VAL A 103 -13.58 -9.96 -24.49
C VAL A 103 -12.26 -9.75 -23.78
N ASN A 104 -11.89 -8.49 -23.56
CA ASN A 104 -10.68 -8.15 -22.83
C ASN A 104 -10.87 -8.46 -21.35
N LEU A 105 -10.63 -9.71 -20.95
CA LEU A 105 -10.80 -10.17 -19.57
C LEU A 105 -9.56 -9.91 -18.70
N LEU A 106 -8.36 -9.78 -19.30
CA LEU A 106 -7.10 -10.04 -18.57
C LEU A 106 -6.01 -8.96 -18.73
N GLY A 107 -6.32 -7.81 -19.32
CA GLY A 107 -5.32 -6.76 -19.56
C GLY A 107 -4.36 -7.12 -20.70
N PRO A 108 -3.14 -6.55 -20.80
CA PRO A 108 -2.32 -6.49 -22.03
C PRO A 108 -1.95 -7.84 -22.68
N MET A 109 -2.20 -8.96 -22.02
CA MET A 109 -1.88 -10.31 -22.51
C MET A 109 -2.76 -10.76 -23.68
N ASP A 110 -4.04 -10.35 -23.70
CA ASP A 110 -4.95 -10.67 -24.80
C ASP A 110 -4.52 -9.94 -26.08
N ASP A 111 -4.29 -8.63 -25.98
CA ASP A 111 -3.85 -7.75 -27.04
C ASP A 111 -2.47 -8.16 -27.57
N ASP A 112 -1.53 -8.51 -26.68
CA ASP A 112 -0.19 -8.96 -27.06
C ASP A 112 -0.22 -10.33 -27.78
N LEU A 113 -1.04 -11.28 -27.31
CA LEU A 113 -1.20 -12.59 -27.97
C LEU A 113 -1.88 -12.43 -29.33
N GLN A 114 -2.93 -11.61 -29.39
CA GLN A 114 -3.60 -11.28 -30.65
C GLN A 114 -2.62 -10.67 -31.65
N SER A 115 -1.87 -9.66 -31.22
CA SER A 115 -0.88 -8.98 -32.07
C SER A 115 0.21 -9.95 -32.54
N ALA A 116 0.70 -10.81 -31.65
CA ALA A 116 1.73 -11.81 -31.98
C ALA A 116 1.22 -12.84 -33.00
N LEU A 117 0.02 -13.39 -32.80
CA LEU A 117 -0.61 -14.33 -33.72
C LEU A 117 -0.90 -13.68 -35.07
N GLN A 118 -1.44 -12.46 -35.09
CA GLN A 118 -1.72 -11.74 -36.32
C GLN A 118 -0.45 -11.50 -37.15
N MET A 119 0.66 -11.12 -36.50
CA MET A 119 1.94 -10.91 -37.18
C MET A 119 2.57 -12.20 -37.72
N LYS A 120 2.52 -13.29 -36.94
CA LYS A 120 3.25 -14.54 -37.26
C LYS A 120 2.44 -15.56 -38.06
N VAL A 121 1.16 -15.75 -37.73
CA VAL A 121 0.30 -16.79 -38.32
C VAL A 121 -0.27 -16.34 -39.67
N ARG A 122 -0.59 -15.04 -39.83
CA ARG A 122 -1.08 -14.45 -41.10
C ARG A 122 -2.28 -15.19 -41.74
N ARG A 123 -3.12 -15.81 -40.91
CA ARG A 123 -4.38 -16.47 -41.30
C ARG A 123 -5.52 -15.94 -40.43
N PRO A 124 -6.78 -16.08 -40.85
CA PRO A 124 -7.92 -15.85 -39.95
C PRO A 124 -7.80 -16.73 -38.71
N PHE A 125 -8.00 -16.15 -37.54
CA PHE A 125 -7.99 -16.87 -36.27
C PHE A 125 -8.99 -16.27 -35.30
N THR A 126 -9.42 -17.07 -34.33
CA THR A 126 -10.30 -16.68 -33.22
C THR A 126 -9.69 -17.16 -31.92
N MET A 127 -9.93 -16.43 -30.83
CA MET A 127 -9.41 -16.77 -29.51
C MET A 127 -10.53 -16.75 -28.49
N ASP A 128 -10.62 -17.81 -27.70
CA ASP A 128 -11.60 -17.94 -26.64
C ASP A 128 -10.89 -18.04 -25.28
N TRP A 129 -11.14 -17.01 -24.48
CA TRP A 129 -10.63 -16.82 -23.12
C TRP A 129 -11.72 -17.02 -22.06
N THR A 130 -12.88 -17.56 -22.44
CA THR A 130 -14.05 -17.68 -21.55
C THR A 130 -14.39 -19.12 -21.23
N THR A 131 -14.28 -20.00 -22.23
CA THR A 131 -14.75 -21.39 -22.10
C THR A 131 -13.90 -22.24 -21.15
N ASP A 132 -12.57 -22.07 -21.14
CA ASP A 132 -11.68 -22.76 -20.20
C ASP A 132 -10.91 -21.77 -19.33
N SER A 133 -10.94 -21.98 -18.02
CA SER A 133 -10.18 -21.20 -17.03
C SER A 133 -8.68 -21.52 -17.01
N ARG A 134 -8.25 -22.64 -17.61
CA ARG A 134 -6.86 -23.12 -17.57
C ARG A 134 -6.09 -22.90 -18.87
N ALA A 135 -6.78 -22.89 -20.01
CA ALA A 135 -6.19 -22.65 -21.31
C ALA A 135 -6.88 -21.49 -22.06
N VAL A 136 -6.25 -21.06 -23.14
CA VAL A 136 -6.80 -20.18 -24.16
C VAL A 136 -6.96 -21.02 -25.41
N LEU A 137 -8.17 -21.07 -25.93
CA LEU A 137 -8.48 -21.82 -27.14
C LEU A 137 -8.24 -20.90 -28.34
N VAL A 138 -7.12 -21.11 -29.03
CA VAL A 138 -6.80 -20.41 -30.28
C VAL A 138 -7.19 -21.32 -31.44
N ARG A 139 -8.09 -20.84 -32.30
CA ARG A 139 -8.52 -21.56 -33.50
C ARG A 139 -8.00 -20.83 -34.73
N VAL A 140 -7.30 -21.52 -35.61
CA VAL A 140 -6.73 -20.96 -36.84
C VAL A 140 -7.32 -21.67 -38.05
N GLN A 141 -7.78 -20.90 -39.05
CA GLN A 141 -8.27 -21.48 -40.31
C GLN A 141 -7.09 -21.98 -41.16
N LEU A 142 -7.15 -23.25 -41.52
CA LEU A 142 -6.29 -23.90 -42.52
C LEU A 142 -7.11 -24.28 -43.76
N PRO A 143 -6.46 -24.61 -44.89
CA PRO A 143 -7.15 -25.10 -46.09
C PRO A 143 -7.95 -26.38 -45.84
N ASP A 144 -7.41 -27.28 -45.01
CA ASP A 144 -7.97 -28.63 -44.79
C ASP A 144 -8.83 -28.74 -43.52
N GLY A 145 -9.05 -27.63 -42.81
CA GLY A 145 -9.85 -27.59 -41.58
C GLY A 145 -9.44 -26.47 -40.61
N VAL A 146 -9.75 -26.65 -39.32
CA VAL A 146 -9.39 -25.70 -38.27
C VAL A 146 -8.37 -26.33 -37.33
N LEU A 147 -7.27 -25.62 -37.10
CA LEU A 147 -6.31 -25.99 -36.07
C LEU A 147 -6.75 -25.38 -34.74
N GLU A 148 -7.12 -26.23 -33.79
CA GLU A 148 -7.37 -25.84 -32.41
C GLU A 148 -6.10 -26.00 -31.59
N VAL A 149 -5.71 -24.94 -30.90
CA VAL A 149 -4.52 -24.85 -30.07
C VAL A 149 -4.98 -24.45 -28.66
N GLU A 150 -4.74 -25.30 -27.66
CA GLU A 150 -5.03 -24.98 -26.27
C GLU A 150 -3.77 -24.44 -25.60
N ALA A 151 -3.57 -23.12 -25.62
CA ALA A 151 -2.42 -22.52 -24.97
C ALA A 151 -2.65 -22.45 -23.44
N PRO A 152 -1.85 -23.14 -22.61
CA PRO A 152 -2.06 -23.11 -21.17
C PRO A 152 -1.84 -21.68 -20.65
N ARG A 153 -2.81 -21.14 -19.92
CA ARG A 153 -2.74 -19.77 -19.37
C ARG A 153 -1.53 -19.56 -18.48
N LYS A 154 -1.08 -20.59 -17.77
CA LYS A 154 0.14 -20.54 -16.93
C LYS A 154 1.41 -20.21 -17.73
N ARG A 155 1.46 -20.52 -19.04
CA ARG A 155 2.57 -20.13 -19.93
C ARG A 155 2.45 -18.69 -20.41
N LEU A 156 1.25 -18.11 -20.34
CA LEU A 156 0.99 -16.71 -20.66
C LEU A 156 1.15 -15.80 -19.44
N TYR A 157 0.95 -16.31 -18.22
CA TYR A 157 1.12 -15.55 -16.97
C TYR A 157 2.52 -15.63 -16.38
N ALA A 158 3.04 -14.46 -15.99
CA ALA A 158 4.26 -14.39 -15.19
C ALA A 158 3.94 -14.61 -13.70
N THR A 159 4.39 -15.73 -13.11
CA THR A 159 4.31 -15.99 -11.66
C THR A 159 4.89 -14.85 -10.82
N THR A 160 5.84 -14.10 -11.38
CA THR A 160 6.46 -12.91 -10.79
C THR A 160 5.45 -11.83 -10.38
N ILE A 161 4.27 -11.75 -10.99
CA ILE A 161 3.22 -10.78 -10.62
C ILE A 161 2.82 -10.95 -9.15
N TYR A 162 2.51 -12.17 -8.74
CA TYR A 162 2.05 -12.44 -7.37
C TYR A 162 3.14 -12.16 -6.35
N LEU A 163 4.39 -12.53 -6.67
CA LEU A 163 5.55 -12.26 -5.83
C LEU A 163 5.79 -10.76 -5.69
N PHE A 164 5.66 -10.00 -6.77
CA PHE A 164 5.80 -8.55 -6.75
C PHE A 164 4.70 -7.88 -5.92
N VAL A 165 3.43 -8.23 -6.14
CA VAL A 165 2.30 -7.68 -5.37
C VAL A 165 2.47 -8.01 -3.88
N LEU A 166 2.83 -9.25 -3.55
CA LEU A 166 3.11 -9.65 -2.18
C LEU A 166 4.25 -8.84 -1.57
N TRP A 167 5.32 -8.60 -2.32
CA TRP A 167 6.45 -7.76 -1.88
C TRP A 167 6.05 -6.30 -1.65
N VAL A 168 5.30 -5.70 -2.57
CA VAL A 168 4.82 -4.31 -2.45
C VAL A 168 3.93 -4.16 -1.22
N VAL A 169 2.93 -5.04 -1.08
CA VAL A 169 2.01 -5.00 0.07
C VAL A 169 2.75 -5.32 1.38
N GLY A 170 3.61 -6.34 1.37
CA GLY A 170 4.37 -6.75 2.55
C GLY A 170 5.30 -5.64 3.06
N THR A 171 6.04 -5.00 2.15
CA THR A 171 6.89 -3.85 2.51
C THR A 171 6.07 -2.62 2.94
N ALA A 172 4.88 -2.40 2.35
CA ALA A 172 3.95 -1.35 2.79
C ALA A 172 3.57 -1.52 4.25
N LEU A 173 3.10 -2.72 4.59
CA LEU A 173 2.60 -3.07 5.91
C LEU A 173 3.72 -3.03 6.95
N LEU A 174 4.91 -3.50 6.59
CA LEU A 174 6.09 -3.43 7.45
C LEU A 174 6.43 -1.96 7.76
N LEU A 175 6.62 -1.12 6.74
CA LEU A 175 6.97 0.29 6.93
C LEU A 175 5.88 1.06 7.66
N PHE A 176 4.61 0.79 7.34
CA PHE A 176 3.46 1.35 8.05
C PHE A 176 3.44 0.93 9.52
N GLY A 177 3.67 -0.34 9.82
CA GLY A 177 3.72 -0.86 11.19
C GLY A 177 4.83 -0.21 12.01
N VAL A 178 6.03 -0.08 11.43
CA VAL A 178 7.15 0.64 12.05
C VAL A 178 6.76 2.09 12.30
N ALA A 179 6.31 2.83 11.28
CA ALA A 179 5.91 4.22 11.41
C ALA A 179 4.83 4.41 12.49
N PHE A 180 3.80 3.56 12.49
CA PHE A 180 2.72 3.59 13.47
C PHE A 180 3.22 3.40 14.90
N LEU A 181 4.11 2.44 15.15
CA LEU A 181 4.67 2.19 16.48
C LEU A 181 5.45 3.40 17.01
N PHE A 182 6.36 3.96 16.21
CA PHE A 182 7.13 5.14 16.58
C PHE A 182 6.23 6.34 16.87
N LEU A 183 5.25 6.59 15.99
CA LEU A 183 4.36 7.73 16.10
C LEU A 183 3.39 7.61 17.29
N ARG A 184 2.89 6.40 17.55
CA ARG A 184 2.06 6.12 18.73
C ARG A 184 2.81 6.45 20.02
N ASN A 185 4.08 6.06 20.12
CA ASN A 185 4.89 6.35 21.29
C ASN A 185 5.14 7.86 21.47
N GLN A 186 5.47 8.57 20.39
CA GLN A 186 5.70 10.02 20.43
C GLN A 186 4.43 10.81 20.81
N VAL A 187 3.29 10.51 20.19
CA VAL A 187 2.04 11.22 20.48
C VAL A 187 1.54 10.95 21.90
N ARG A 188 1.74 9.74 22.42
CA ARG A 188 1.39 9.40 23.80
C ARG A 188 2.14 10.27 24.80
N ALA A 189 3.46 10.44 24.61
CA ALA A 189 4.29 11.27 25.48
C ALA A 189 3.83 12.74 25.49
N ILE A 190 3.54 13.29 24.30
CA ILE A 190 3.06 14.68 24.16
C ILE A 190 1.69 14.86 24.84
N ARG A 191 0.77 13.91 24.66
CA ARG A 191 -0.55 13.96 25.32
C ARG A 191 -0.43 13.94 26.84
N ARG A 192 0.42 13.08 27.40
CA ARG A 192 0.63 13.03 28.86
C ARG A 192 1.23 14.33 29.41
N LEU A 193 2.17 14.95 28.69
CA LEU A 193 2.71 16.26 29.07
C LEU A 193 1.61 17.33 29.05
N ALA A 194 0.77 17.36 28.00
CA ALA A 194 -0.35 18.30 27.90
C ALA A 194 -1.37 18.12 29.03
N GLU A 195 -1.77 16.86 29.30
CA GLU A 195 -2.71 16.53 30.39
C GLU A 195 -2.14 16.90 31.77
N ALA A 196 -0.84 16.72 32.00
CA ALA A 196 -0.20 17.09 33.27
C ALA A 196 -0.13 18.61 33.44
N ALA A 197 0.19 19.35 32.37
CA ALA A 197 0.20 20.81 32.39
C ALA A 197 -1.20 21.38 32.66
N GLU A 198 -2.24 20.82 32.02
CA GLU A 198 -3.62 21.23 32.24
C GLU A 198 -4.09 20.92 33.66
N ALA A 199 -3.76 19.72 34.19
CA ALA A 199 -4.07 19.35 35.57
C ALA A 199 -3.41 20.29 36.59
N PHE A 200 -2.12 20.59 36.42
CA PHE A 200 -1.40 21.52 37.28
C PHE A 200 -2.00 22.93 37.22
N GLY A 201 -2.39 23.40 36.02
CA GLY A 201 -3.07 24.68 35.84
C GLY A 201 -4.43 24.75 36.57
N MET A 202 -5.10 23.63 36.77
CA MET A 202 -6.33 23.52 37.59
C MET A 202 -6.05 23.32 39.09
N GLY A 203 -4.80 23.44 39.55
CA GLY A 203 -4.41 23.23 40.94
C GLY A 203 -4.41 21.76 41.39
N ARG A 204 -4.53 20.81 40.45
CA ARG A 204 -4.47 19.38 40.74
C ARG A 204 -3.02 18.92 40.65
N ASP A 205 -2.35 18.84 41.79
CA ASP A 205 -0.99 18.30 41.84
C ASP A 205 -1.02 16.77 41.70
N ARG A 206 -0.46 16.27 40.60
CA ARG A 206 -0.28 14.83 40.33
C ARG A 206 1.16 14.38 40.49
N GLY A 207 2.02 15.25 41.03
CA GLY A 207 3.46 15.05 41.10
C GLY A 207 4.18 15.25 39.77
N PRO A 208 5.50 15.01 39.73
CA PRO A 208 6.31 15.20 38.54
C PRO A 208 6.01 14.15 37.48
N ILE A 209 6.00 14.57 36.21
CA ILE A 209 5.85 13.65 35.09
C ILE A 209 7.16 12.92 34.80
N LYS A 210 7.06 11.63 34.41
CA LYS A 210 8.20 10.86 33.92
C LYS A 210 8.56 11.32 32.49
N PRO A 211 9.78 11.82 32.23
CA PRO A 211 10.17 12.22 30.88
C PRO A 211 10.25 11.01 29.95
N GLU A 212 9.41 10.98 28.91
CA GLU A 212 9.34 9.91 27.91
C GLU A 212 9.19 10.46 26.49
N GLY A 213 9.38 9.61 25.48
CA GLY A 213 9.33 10.01 24.07
C GLY A 213 10.67 10.52 23.52
N ALA A 214 10.60 11.34 22.48
CA ALA A 214 11.76 11.94 21.83
C ALA A 214 12.55 12.86 22.79
N THR A 215 13.82 13.13 22.47
CA THR A 215 14.72 13.91 23.32
C THR A 215 14.15 15.27 23.68
N GLU A 216 13.52 15.94 22.72
CA GLU A 216 12.88 17.26 22.86
C GLU A 216 11.69 17.21 23.83
N VAL A 217 10.87 16.16 23.73
CA VAL A 217 9.71 15.96 24.61
C VAL A 217 10.17 15.63 26.03
N ARG A 218 11.24 14.84 26.18
CA ARG A 218 11.86 14.56 27.48
C ARG A 218 12.43 15.83 28.13
N GLN A 219 13.10 16.67 27.35
CA GLN A 219 13.63 17.95 27.83
C GLN A 219 12.50 18.89 28.26
N ALA A 220 11.42 18.98 27.47
CA ALA A 220 10.23 19.76 27.84
C ALA A 220 9.58 19.23 29.12
N GLY A 221 9.47 17.91 29.29
CA GLY A 221 8.95 17.31 30.51
C GLY A 221 9.81 17.60 31.75
N ALA A 222 11.14 17.54 31.60
CA ALA A 222 12.06 17.91 32.69
C ALA A 222 11.97 19.41 33.04
N ALA A 223 11.83 20.28 32.03
CA ALA A 223 11.64 21.72 32.25
C ALA A 223 10.30 22.02 32.95
N PHE A 224 9.22 21.33 32.57
CA PHE A 224 7.91 21.41 33.22
C PHE A 224 7.99 21.02 34.70
N ASN A 225 8.65 19.90 35.03
CA ASN A 225 8.84 19.49 36.42
C ASN A 225 9.59 20.54 37.26
N ARG A 226 10.66 21.13 36.72
CA ARG A 226 11.40 22.21 37.41
C ARG A 226 10.53 23.44 37.63
N MET A 227 9.66 23.77 36.68
CA MET A 227 8.71 24.88 36.80
C MET A 227 7.66 24.61 37.88
N GLN A 228 7.06 23.42 37.88
CA GLN A 228 6.10 22.97 38.90
C GLN A 228 6.71 23.09 40.30
N GLU A 229 7.91 22.57 40.50
CA GLU A 229 8.62 22.61 41.77
C GLU A 229 8.93 24.05 42.22
N ARG A 230 9.32 24.94 41.29
CA ARG A 230 9.55 26.37 41.59
C ARG A 230 8.27 27.07 42.04
N ILE A 231 7.15 26.81 41.36
CA ILE A 231 5.85 27.41 41.71
C ILE A 231 5.36 26.91 43.07
N LEU A 232 5.45 25.61 43.33
CA LEU A 232 5.04 25.04 44.62
C LEU A 232 5.86 25.60 45.78
N ARG A 233 7.19 25.72 45.62
CA ARG A 233 8.05 26.39 46.61
C ARG A 233 7.68 27.86 46.83
N PHE A 234 7.39 28.59 45.75
CA PHE A 234 6.99 29.99 45.85
C PHE A 234 5.65 30.14 46.61
N LEU A 235 4.69 29.25 46.35
CA LEU A 235 3.42 29.22 47.08
C LEU A 235 3.62 28.87 48.56
N SER A 236 4.44 27.86 48.89
CA SER A 236 4.69 27.48 50.28
C SER A 236 5.36 28.60 51.07
N GLN A 237 6.37 29.27 50.49
CA GLN A 237 7.03 30.43 51.10
C GLN A 237 6.06 31.58 51.36
N ARG A 238 5.16 31.86 50.40
CA ARG A 238 4.15 32.92 50.56
C ARG A 238 3.16 32.58 51.68
N THR A 239 2.72 31.33 51.78
CA THR A 239 1.80 30.88 52.84
C THR A 239 2.46 30.94 54.22
N GLU A 240 3.74 30.53 54.33
CA GLU A 240 4.51 30.61 55.57
C GLU A 240 4.73 32.07 56.01
N MET A 241 5.09 32.96 55.08
CA MET A 241 5.22 34.39 55.36
C MET A 241 3.90 35.00 55.87
N LEU A 242 2.76 34.68 55.24
CA LEU A 242 1.45 35.17 55.69
C LEU A 242 1.06 34.63 57.08
N ALA A 243 1.42 33.38 57.40
CA ALA A 243 1.21 32.81 58.71
C ALA A 243 2.08 33.51 59.77
N GLY A 244 3.35 33.77 59.46
CA GLY A 244 4.28 34.53 60.33
C GLY A 244 3.80 35.96 60.60
N VAL A 245 3.37 36.69 59.56
CA VAL A 245 2.80 38.04 59.73
C VAL A 245 1.53 38.01 60.59
N SER A 246 0.66 37.01 60.40
CA SER A 246 -0.54 36.86 61.22
C SER A 246 -0.21 36.57 62.69
N HIS A 247 0.83 35.79 62.93
CA HIS A 247 1.34 35.51 64.27
C HIS A 247 1.89 36.79 64.92
N ASP A 248 2.70 37.56 64.19
CA ASP A 248 3.34 38.77 64.71
C ASP A 248 2.36 39.92 64.94
N LEU A 249 1.27 40.01 64.15
CA LEU A 249 0.19 40.99 64.34
C LEU A 249 -0.72 40.68 65.53
N ARG A 250 -0.85 39.40 65.93
CA ARG A 250 -1.71 39.00 67.06
C ARG A 250 -1.19 39.60 68.37
N THR A 251 0.11 39.64 68.57
CA THR A 251 0.75 40.14 69.81
C THR A 251 0.45 41.62 70.12
N PRO A 252 0.64 42.58 69.19
CA PRO A 252 0.28 43.98 69.43
C PRO A 252 -1.24 44.20 69.50
N LEU A 253 -2.05 43.50 68.70
CA LEU A 253 -3.52 43.61 68.77
C LEU A 253 -4.09 43.17 70.12
N THR A 254 -3.52 42.12 70.71
CA THR A 254 -3.94 41.64 72.04
C THR A 254 -3.57 42.65 73.12
N ARG A 255 -2.39 43.28 73.01
CA ARG A 255 -1.98 44.38 73.91
C ARG A 255 -2.88 45.61 73.79
N LEU A 256 -3.25 46.01 72.58
CA LEU A 256 -4.19 47.11 72.36
C LEU A 256 -5.58 46.81 72.95
N ARG A 257 -6.07 45.57 72.81
CA ARG A 257 -7.33 45.14 73.45
C ARG A 257 -7.26 45.21 74.97
N LEU A 258 -6.15 44.79 75.58
CA LEU A 258 -5.96 44.89 77.03
C LEU A 258 -5.89 46.34 77.50
N ALA A 259 -5.26 47.23 76.73
CA ALA A 259 -5.18 48.66 77.04
C ALA A 259 -6.52 49.40 76.93
N LEU A 260 -7.46 48.92 76.10
CA LEU A 260 -8.79 49.50 75.93
C LEU A 260 -9.86 48.89 76.85
N ALA A 261 -9.54 47.80 77.55
CA ALA A 261 -10.44 47.11 78.48
C ALA A 261 -10.25 47.56 79.95
N VAL A 262 -9.31 48.48 80.20
CA VAL A 262 -9.10 49.22 81.45
C VAL A 262 -9.68 50.61 81.28
#